data_AF-A0A690V1I2-F1
#
_entry.id   AF-A0A690V1I2-F1
#
_cell.length_a   1.000
_cell.length_b   1.000
_cell.length_c   1.000
_cell.angle_alpha   90.00
_cell.angle_beta   90.00
_cell.angle_gamma   90.00
#
_symmetry.space_group_name_H-M   'P 1'
#
loop_
_entity.id
_entity.type
_entity.pdbx_description
1 polymer ?
#
loop_
_entity_poly.entity_id
_entity_poly.type
_entity_poly.pdbx_seq_one_letter_code
_entity_poly.pdbx_strand_id
1 'polypeptide(L)'
;MEKLLQELNVNIKVGNQLSYQILMSNIISNLDIDKRDKEILFLLLQDRDRNYIRINNNEQCYRNIVNYLNLIRPLELPLYNLLRIGGNGDGGYVMYNGGGYEQY
;
A
#
# COMPACT_ATOMS: atom_id res chain seq x y z
N MET A 1 -25.63 34.70 -7.45
CA MET A 1 -26.16 33.81 -8.50
C MET A 1 -25.09 32.82 -8.98
N GLU A 2 -23.90 33.29 -9.33
CA GLU A 2 -22.78 32.44 -9.76
C GLU A 2 -22.36 31.36 -8.77
N LYS A 3 -22.22 31.69 -7.48
CA LYS A 3 -21.91 30.73 -6.41
C LYS A 3 -22.94 29.59 -6.31
N LEU A 4 -24.22 29.93 -6.44
CA LEU A 4 -25.31 28.95 -6.40
C LEU A 4 -25.24 27.99 -7.59
N LEU A 5 -24.90 28.50 -8.78
CA LEU A 5 -24.70 27.70 -9.98
C LEU A 5 -23.48 26.78 -9.87
N GLN A 6 -22.40 27.26 -9.24
CA GLN A 6 -21.21 26.44 -8.96
C GLN A 6 -21.55 25.29 -8.00
N GLU A 7 -22.23 25.57 -6.90
CA GLU A 7 -22.70 24.56 -5.94
C GLU A 7 -23.63 23.53 -6.60
N LEU A 8 -24.57 23.99 -7.43
CA LEU A 8 -25.46 23.11 -8.18
C LEU A 8 -24.67 22.18 -9.12
N ASN A 9 -23.68 22.71 -9.83
CA ASN A 9 -22.86 21.93 -10.75
C ASN A 9 -22.00 20.88 -10.01
N VAL A 10 -21.48 21.20 -8.83
CA VAL A 10 -20.78 20.24 -7.96
C VAL A 10 -21.74 19.12 -7.53
N ASN A 11 -22.95 19.46 -7.08
CA ASN A 11 -23.94 18.47 -6.66
C ASN A 11 -24.38 17.56 -7.82
N ILE A 12 -24.54 18.10 -9.02
CA ILE A 12 -24.85 17.30 -10.22
C ILE A 12 -23.71 16.34 -10.54
N LYS A 13 -22.45 16.79 -10.47
CA LYS A 13 -21.28 15.91 -10.69
C LYS A 13 -21.24 14.76 -9.68
N VAL A 14 -21.45 15.05 -8.41
CA VAL A 14 -21.50 14.04 -7.34
C VAL A 14 -22.66 13.05 -7.57
N GLY A 15 -23.85 13.55 -7.91
CA GLY A 15 -25.02 12.71 -8.20
C GLY A 15 -24.80 11.77 -9.40
N ASN A 16 -24.16 12.28 -10.46
CA ASN A 16 -23.80 11.47 -11.63
C ASN A 16 -22.78 10.38 -11.27
N GLN A 17 -21.77 10.73 -10.45
CA GLN A 17 -20.76 9.78 -10.00
C GLN A 17 -21.38 8.67 -9.13
N LEU A 18 -22.25 9.01 -8.20
CA LEU A 18 -22.98 8.04 -7.37
C LEU A 18 -23.84 7.11 -8.23
N SER A 19 -24.55 7.66 -9.21
CA SER A 19 -25.38 6.88 -10.13
C SER A 19 -24.55 5.89 -10.94
N TYR A 20 -23.38 6.32 -11.42
CA TYR A 20 -22.44 5.45 -12.13
C TYR A 20 -21.91 4.33 -11.23
N GLN A 21 -21.54 4.64 -9.98
CA GLN A 21 -21.06 3.65 -9.02
C GLN A 21 -22.15 2.60 -8.69
N ILE A 22 -23.40 3.02 -8.52
CA ILE A 22 -24.51 2.09 -8.29
C ILE A 22 -24.68 1.14 -9.49
N LEU A 23 -24.68 1.69 -10.71
CA LEU A 23 -24.81 0.90 -11.93
C LEU A 23 -23.68 -0.13 -12.05
N MET A 24 -22.43 0.31 -11.89
CA MET A 24 -21.27 -0.57 -12.00
C MET A 24 -21.25 -1.62 -10.89
N SER A 25 -21.65 -1.27 -9.67
CA SER A 25 -21.77 -2.23 -8.56
C SER A 25 -22.78 -3.34 -8.89
N ASN A 26 -23.91 -2.98 -9.49
CA ASN A 26 -24.89 -3.96 -9.95
C ASN A 26 -24.34 -4.87 -11.06
N ILE A 27 -23.61 -4.30 -12.02
CA ILE A 27 -22.97 -5.08 -13.09
C ILE A 27 -22.00 -6.10 -12.48
N ILE A 28 -21.05 -5.64 -11.65
CA ILE A 28 -20.03 -6.51 -11.01
C ILE A 28 -20.70 -7.63 -10.20
N SER A 29 -21.77 -7.32 -9.46
CA SER A 29 -22.49 -8.30 -8.64
C SER A 29 -23.01 -9.47 -9.48
N ASN A 30 -23.53 -9.17 -10.68
CA ASN A 30 -24.20 -10.13 -11.57
C ASN A 30 -23.27 -10.80 -12.60
N LEU A 31 -21.99 -10.41 -12.69
CA LEU A 31 -21.04 -11.08 -13.57
C LEU A 31 -20.80 -12.53 -13.12
N ASP A 32 -20.63 -13.45 -14.07
CA ASP A 32 -20.24 -14.82 -13.78
C ASP A 32 -18.71 -14.94 -13.78
N ILE A 33 -18.08 -14.37 -12.74
CA ILE A 33 -16.63 -14.40 -12.51
C ILE A 33 -16.34 -14.79 -11.07
N ASP A 34 -15.09 -15.15 -10.79
CA ASP A 34 -14.67 -15.56 -9.46
C ASP A 34 -14.93 -14.46 -8.41
N LYS A 35 -15.28 -14.88 -7.19
CA LYS A 35 -15.60 -13.98 -6.09
C LYS A 35 -14.44 -13.01 -5.79
N ARG A 36 -13.20 -13.49 -5.87
CA ARG A 36 -12.01 -12.68 -5.64
C ARG A 36 -11.89 -11.55 -6.67
N ASP A 37 -12.21 -11.83 -7.92
CA ASP A 37 -12.15 -10.85 -9.00
C ASP A 37 -13.25 -9.79 -8.84
N LYS A 38 -14.45 -10.19 -8.40
CA LYS A 38 -15.52 -9.24 -8.04
C LYS A 38 -15.09 -8.30 -6.92
N GLU A 39 -14.48 -8.82 -5.86
CA GLU A 39 -13.96 -8.02 -4.74
C GLU A 39 -12.92 -6.99 -5.20
N ILE A 40 -12.02 -7.39 -6.10
CA ILE A 40 -11.05 -6.47 -6.71
C ILE A 40 -11.79 -5.36 -7.49
N LEU A 41 -12.75 -5.71 -8.34
CA LEU A 41 -13.53 -4.73 -9.11
C LEU A 41 -14.29 -3.74 -8.22
N PHE A 42 -14.89 -4.22 -7.11
CA PHE A 42 -15.53 -3.34 -6.13
C PHE A 42 -14.53 -2.38 -5.46
N LEU A 43 -13.31 -2.84 -5.17
CA LEU A 43 -12.25 -1.97 -4.64
C LEU A 43 -11.80 -0.92 -5.67
N LEU A 44 -11.78 -1.25 -6.97
CA LEU A 44 -11.48 -0.29 -8.04
C LEU A 44 -12.57 0.79 -8.16
N LEU A 45 -13.82 0.45 -7.84
CA LEU A 45 -14.99 1.34 -7.96
C LEU A 45 -15.08 2.42 -6.89
N GLN A 46 -14.46 2.18 -5.73
CA GLN A 46 -14.42 3.16 -4.65
C GLN A 46 -13.67 4.41 -5.12
N ASP A 47 -14.25 5.58 -4.83
CA ASP A 47 -13.66 6.85 -5.25
C ASP A 47 -12.21 6.95 -4.73
N ARG A 48 -11.26 7.02 -5.65
CA ARG A 48 -9.83 7.01 -5.36
C ARG A 48 -9.36 8.44 -5.15
N ASP A 49 -9.78 9.04 -4.04
CA ASP A 49 -9.14 10.26 -3.59
C ASP A 49 -7.66 9.96 -3.32
N ARG A 50 -6.78 10.63 -4.08
CA ARG A 50 -5.36 10.27 -4.20
C ARG A 50 -4.55 10.49 -2.92
N ASN A 51 -5.13 11.00 -1.83
CA ASN A 51 -4.40 11.53 -0.68
C ASN A 51 -4.95 11.14 0.72
N TYR A 52 -5.72 10.06 0.86
CA TYR A 52 -6.12 9.58 2.19
C TYR A 52 -5.45 8.26 2.55
N ILE A 53 -4.92 8.17 3.78
CA ILE A 53 -4.59 6.91 4.44
C ILE A 53 -5.92 6.21 4.72
N ARG A 54 -6.31 5.25 3.88
CA ARG A 54 -7.47 4.39 4.12
C ARG A 54 -7.04 3.18 4.95
N ILE A 55 -7.69 3.00 6.09
CA ILE A 55 -7.56 1.80 6.90
C ILE A 55 -8.35 0.70 6.17
N ASN A 56 -7.64 -0.21 5.50
CA ASN A 56 -8.25 -1.34 4.84
C ASN A 56 -8.57 -2.41 5.88
N ASN A 57 -9.86 -2.56 6.22
CA ASN A 57 -10.35 -3.58 7.17
C ASN A 57 -10.33 -5.00 6.60
N ASN A 58 -9.88 -5.20 5.37
CA ASN A 58 -9.71 -6.52 4.81
C ASN A 58 -8.57 -7.25 5.53
N GLU A 59 -8.93 -8.28 6.29
CA GLU A 59 -7.99 -9.10 7.04
C GLU A 59 -6.91 -9.73 6.14
N GLN A 60 -7.24 -10.04 4.89
CA GLN A 60 -6.27 -10.54 3.91
C GLN A 60 -5.22 -9.48 3.56
N CYS A 61 -5.61 -8.22 3.43
CA CYS A 61 -4.67 -7.12 3.18
C CYS A 61 -3.74 -6.93 4.38
N TYR A 62 -4.27 -6.98 5.60
CA TYR A 62 -3.46 -6.96 6.82
C TYR A 62 -2.45 -8.11 6.84
N ARG A 63 -2.90 -9.35 6.61
CA ARG A 63 -2.04 -10.54 6.55
C ARG A 63 -0.95 -10.41 5.47
N ASN A 64 -1.30 -9.90 4.29
CA ASN A 64 -0.33 -9.69 3.21
C ASN A 64 0.74 -8.65 3.58
N ILE A 65 0.35 -7.55 4.24
CA ILE A 65 1.29 -6.52 4.71
C ILE A 65 2.21 -7.12 5.78
N VAL A 66 1.67 -7.83 6.76
CA VAL A 66 2.46 -8.48 7.81
C VAL A 66 3.44 -9.49 7.21
N ASN A 67 2.99 -10.31 6.26
CA ASN A 67 3.86 -11.27 5.58
C ASN A 67 5.00 -10.57 4.82
N TYR A 68 4.68 -9.51 4.09
CA TYR A 68 5.68 -8.70 3.39
C TYR A 68 6.70 -8.10 4.38
N LEU A 69 6.23 -7.46 5.44
CA LEU A 69 7.09 -6.85 6.46
C LEU A 69 7.97 -7.87 7.17
N ASN A 70 7.47 -9.09 7.40
CA ASN A 70 8.26 -10.18 7.95
C ASN A 70 9.37 -10.65 6.99
N LEU A 71 9.11 -10.66 5.68
CA LEU A 71 10.10 -11.02 4.67
C LEU A 71 11.22 -9.99 4.55
N ILE A 72 10.89 -8.70 4.67
CA ILE A 72 11.87 -7.61 4.57
C ILE A 72 12.43 -7.18 5.94
N ARG A 73 12.03 -7.86 7.02
CA ARG A 73 12.44 -7.50 8.38
C ARG A 73 13.97 -7.50 8.43
N PRO A 74 14.60 -6.43 8.94
CA PRO A 74 16.05 -6.39 9.09
C PRO A 74 16.53 -7.61 9.88
N LEU A 75 17.64 -8.19 9.41
CA LEU A 75 18.31 -9.27 10.12
C LEU A 75 18.76 -8.74 11.49
N GLU A 76 18.35 -9.43 12.54
CA GLU A 76 18.76 -9.12 13.91
C GLU A 76 20.17 -9.68 14.12
N LEU A 77 21.17 -8.89 13.75
CA LEU A 77 22.57 -9.26 13.82
C LEU A 77 23.21 -8.67 15.07
N PRO A 78 23.93 -9.47 15.88
CA PRO A 78 24.68 -8.93 17.00
C PRO A 78 25.75 -7.94 16.50
N LEU A 79 25.86 -6.78 17.17
CA LEU A 79 26.82 -5.73 16.78
C LEU A 79 28.28 -6.23 16.75
N TYR A 80 28.64 -7.21 17.57
CA TYR A 80 29.99 -7.79 17.57
C TYR A 80 30.30 -8.61 16.30
N ASN A 81 29.27 -9.04 15.56
CA ASN A 81 29.43 -9.67 14.25
C ASN A 81 29.47 -8.64 13.11
N LEU A 82 29.43 -7.35 13.41
CA LEU A 82 29.44 -6.28 12.42
C LEU A 82 30.77 -5.55 12.48
N LEU A 83 31.50 -5.53 11.37
CA LEU A 83 32.76 -4.82 11.22
C LEU A 83 32.57 -3.56 10.41
N ARG A 84 33.15 -2.45 10.86
CA ARG A 84 33.28 -1.24 10.04
C ARG A 84 34.38 -1.47 9.00
N ILE A 85 34.06 -1.22 7.74
CA ILE A 85 35.01 -1.21 6.63
C ILE A 85 35.23 0.25 6.20
N GLY A 86 36.49 0.69 6.24
CA GLY A 86 36.91 2.07 5.96
C GLY A 86 37.76 2.68 7.09
N GLY A 87 38.47 3.76 6.79
CA GLY A 87 39.25 4.58 7.71
C GLY A 87 38.43 5.65 8.44
N ASN A 88 38.99 6.35 9.42
CA ASN A 88 38.24 7.39 10.13
C ASN A 88 37.94 8.57 9.19
N GLY A 89 36.66 8.94 9.10
CA GLY A 89 36.20 10.11 8.34
C GLY A 89 35.93 9.88 6.84
N ASP A 90 36.00 8.64 6.36
CA ASP A 90 35.83 8.30 4.93
C ASP A 90 34.39 7.93 4.52
N GLY A 91 33.44 8.00 5.45
CA GLY A 91 32.05 7.61 5.21
C GLY A 91 31.82 6.09 5.11
N GLY A 92 32.77 5.27 5.56
CA GLY A 92 32.75 3.80 5.48
C GLY A 92 31.46 3.10 5.91
N TYR A 93 31.34 1.82 5.55
CA TYR A 93 30.12 1.02 5.74
C TYR A 93 30.33 -0.12 6.73
N VAL A 94 29.25 -0.81 7.10
CA VAL A 94 29.27 -1.93 8.04
C VAL A 94 29.03 -3.24 7.29
N MET A 95 29.89 -4.23 7.52
CA MET A 95 29.83 -5.56 6.91
C MET A 95 29.63 -6.64 7.98
N TYR A 96 28.81 -7.65 7.67
CA TYR A 96 28.65 -8.81 8.54
C TYR A 96 29.87 -9.74 8.45
N ASN A 97 30.53 -9.98 9.58
CA ASN A 97 31.66 -10.87 9.75
C ASN A 97 31.21 -12.15 10.46
N GLY A 98 30.56 -13.04 9.72
CA GLY A 98 30.05 -14.33 10.23
C GLY A 98 31.12 -15.41 10.49
N GLY A 99 32.29 -15.05 11.03
CA GLY A 99 33.30 -16.00 11.51
C GLY A 99 34.29 -16.53 10.47
N GLY A 100 34.70 -15.71 9.48
CA GLY A 100 35.44 -16.20 8.31
C GLY A 100 36.84 -15.65 8.04
N TYR A 101 37.41 -14.81 8.91
CA TYR A 101 38.79 -14.34 8.71
C TYR A 101 39.53 -14.28 10.06
N GLU A 102 40.37 -15.28 10.31
CA GLU A 102 41.45 -15.19 11.27
C GLU A 102 42.30 -13.96 10.90
N GLN A 103 42.42 -13.03 11.84
CA GLN A 103 43.27 -11.84 11.69
C GLN A 103 44.73 -12.31 11.66
N TYR A 104 45.39 -12.13 10.52
CA TYR A 104 46.85 -12.09 10.43
C TYR A 104 47.35 -10.68 10.68
#